data_AF-A0AAJ2Y339-F1
#
_entry.id   AF-A0AAJ2Y339-F1
#
_cell.length_a   1.000
_cell.length_b   1.000
_cell.length_c   1.000
_cell.angle_alpha   90.00
_cell.angle_beta   90.00
_cell.angle_gamma   90.00
#
_symmetry.space_group_name_H-M   'P 1'
#
loop_
_entity.id
_entity.type
_entity.pdbx_description
1 polymer ?
#
loop_
_entity_poly.entity_id
_entity_poly.type
_entity_poly.pdbx_seq_one_letter_code
_entity_poly.pdbx_strand_id
1 'polypeptide(L)'
;MNIQDRLQLLYTLEQAAYELVQKISDELPKGTKVRVREMNYFSGKIEEHVLTVNKVTYYESELSIQCESDDGLISYYGTDVDIEVIK
;
A
#
# COMPACT_ATOMS: atom_id res chain seq x y z
N MET A 1 18.89 -12.65 -24.81
CA MET A 1 18.47 -13.09 -23.47
C MET A 1 17.70 -14.38 -23.62
N ASN A 2 18.20 -15.47 -23.05
CA ASN A 2 17.54 -16.78 -23.17
C ASN A 2 16.34 -16.85 -22.19
N ILE A 3 15.58 -17.94 -22.22
CA ILE A 3 14.40 -18.08 -21.36
C ILE A 3 14.74 -18.27 -19.87
N GLN A 4 15.92 -18.82 -19.55
CA GLN A 4 16.40 -18.99 -18.18
C GLN A 4 16.76 -17.63 -17.55
N ASP A 5 17.44 -16.75 -18.30
CA ASP A 5 17.77 -15.39 -17.86
C ASP A 5 16.49 -14.59 -17.56
N ARG A 6 15.46 -14.75 -18.39
CA ARG A 6 14.13 -14.12 -18.20
C ARG A 6 13.45 -14.62 -16.92
N LEU A 7 13.46 -15.93 -16.68
CA LEU A 7 12.86 -16.53 -15.48
C LEU A 7 13.59 -16.08 -14.21
N GLN A 8 14.92 -16.02 -14.25
CA GLN A 8 15.72 -15.57 -13.11
C GLN A 8 15.51 -14.09 -12.79
N LEU A 9 15.35 -13.25 -13.83
CA LEU A 9 15.01 -11.85 -13.65
C LEU A 9 13.63 -11.66 -13.02
N LEU A 10 12.61 -12.41 -13.49
CA LEU A 10 11.26 -12.41 -12.91
C LEU A 10 11.27 -12.82 -11.43
N TYR A 11 11.96 -13.92 -11.10
CA TYR A 11 12.10 -14.38 -9.72
C TYR A 11 12.74 -13.32 -8.81
N THR A 12 13.75 -12.62 -9.30
CA THR A 12 14.43 -11.56 -8.53
C THR A 12 13.51 -10.37 -8.27
N LEU A 13 12.67 -10.00 -9.25
CA LEU A 13 11.67 -8.93 -9.10
C LEU A 13 10.58 -9.30 -8.10
N GLU A 14 10.07 -10.54 -8.16
CA GLU A 14 9.08 -11.04 -7.19
C GLU A 14 9.64 -11.06 -5.77
N GLN A 15 10.89 -11.47 -5.60
CA GLN A 15 11.55 -11.50 -4.30
C GLN A 15 11.75 -10.09 -3.74
N ALA A 16 12.18 -9.13 -4.57
CA ALA A 16 12.30 -7.73 -4.17
C ALA A 16 10.95 -7.11 -3.77
N ALA A 17 9.88 -7.42 -4.52
CA ALA A 17 8.53 -6.98 -4.19
C ALA A 17 8.03 -7.57 -2.85
N TYR A 18 8.29 -8.85 -2.61
CA TYR A 18 7.96 -9.51 -1.35
C TYR A 18 8.68 -8.86 -0.16
N GLU A 19 9.97 -8.59 -0.27
CA GLU A 19 10.75 -7.91 0.78
C GLU A 19 10.22 -6.49 1.07
N LEU A 20 9.80 -5.76 0.02
CA LEU A 20 9.21 -4.44 0.17
C LEU A 20 7.89 -4.50 0.94
N VAL A 21 6.99 -5.42 0.58
CA VAL A 21 5.71 -5.62 1.29
C VAL A 21 5.96 -5.96 2.75
N GLN A 22 6.94 -6.81 3.02
CA GLN A 22 7.22 -7.25 4.37
C GLN A 22 7.72 -6.07 5.23
N LYS A 23 8.66 -5.28 4.73
CA LYS A 23 9.15 -4.07 5.43
C LYS A 23 8.04 -3.08 5.73
N ILE A 24 7.17 -2.81 4.75
CA ILE A 24 6.07 -1.85 4.93
C ILE A 24 5.00 -2.42 5.87
N SER A 25 4.74 -3.74 5.83
CA SER A 25 3.85 -4.38 6.80
C SER A 25 4.39 -4.32 8.23
N ASP A 26 5.71 -4.38 8.40
CA ASP A 26 6.35 -4.24 9.71
C ASP A 26 6.24 -2.80 10.25
N GLU A 27 6.29 -1.79 9.38
CA GLU A 27 6.08 -0.38 9.74
C GLU A 27 4.59 -0.02 9.92
N LEU A 28 3.71 -0.67 9.18
CA LEU A 28 2.25 -0.51 9.17
C LEU A 28 1.56 -1.83 9.54
N PRO A 29 1.71 -2.33 10.77
CA PRO A 29 1.06 -3.57 11.17
C PRO A 29 -0.47 -3.42 11.14
N LYS A 30 -1.15 -4.54 10.94
CA LYS A 30 -2.61 -4.59 11.02
C LYS A 30 -3.10 -4.00 12.35
N GLY A 31 -4.08 -3.09 12.27
CA GLY A 31 -4.63 -2.35 13.40
C GLY A 31 -4.00 -0.97 13.61
N THR A 32 -2.94 -0.62 12.87
CA THR A 32 -2.34 0.72 12.94
C THR A 32 -3.32 1.78 12.44
N LYS A 33 -3.53 2.83 13.23
CA LYS A 33 -4.30 3.99 12.79
C LYS A 33 -3.43 4.90 11.94
N VAL A 34 -3.92 5.23 10.75
CA VAL A 34 -3.24 6.09 9.80
C VAL A 34 -4.15 7.25 9.39
N ARG A 35 -3.54 8.42 9.18
CA ARG A 35 -4.16 9.54 8.49
C ARG A 35 -3.77 9.45 7.03
N VAL A 36 -4.75 9.34 6.15
CA VAL A 36 -4.57 9.33 4.70
C VAL A 36 -4.97 10.69 4.16
N ARG A 37 -4.08 11.32 3.39
CA ARG A 37 -4.35 12.59 2.70
C ARG A 37 -4.51 12.34 1.22
N GLU A 38 -5.71 12.46 0.72
CA GLU A 38 -6.02 12.27 -0.69
C GLU A 38 -6.49 13.57 -1.33
N MET A 39 -6.08 13.81 -2.57
CA MET A 39 -6.62 14.93 -3.34
C MET A 39 -7.91 14.47 -4.03
N ASN A 40 -9.02 15.11 -3.69
CA ASN A 40 -10.27 14.88 -4.39
C ASN A 40 -10.17 15.46 -5.81
N TYR A 41 -10.15 14.59 -6.83
CA TYR A 41 -10.02 14.98 -8.23
C TYR A 41 -11.12 15.91 -8.73
N PHE A 42 -12.32 15.88 -8.12
CA PHE A 42 -13.44 16.72 -8.53
C PHE A 42 -13.41 18.11 -7.88
N SER A 43 -13.05 18.18 -6.60
CA SER A 43 -13.05 19.43 -5.83
C SER A 43 -11.69 20.13 -5.79
N GLY A 44 -10.62 19.41 -6.15
CA GLY A 44 -9.23 19.86 -6.03
C GLY A 44 -8.77 20.06 -4.59
N LYS A 45 -9.58 19.66 -3.60
CA LYS A 45 -9.25 19.81 -2.17
C LYS A 45 -8.56 18.56 -1.66
N ILE A 46 -7.66 18.77 -0.71
CA ILE A 46 -7.07 17.68 0.06
C ILE A 46 -8.07 17.29 1.14
N GLU A 47 -8.48 16.05 1.13
CA GLU A 47 -9.33 15.44 2.16
C GLU A 47 -8.45 14.55 3.05
N GLU A 48 -8.67 14.64 4.36
CA GLU A 48 -7.96 13.84 5.34
C GLU A 48 -8.91 12.79 5.93
N HIS A 49 -8.52 11.53 5.86
CA HIS A 49 -9.28 10.40 6.40
C HIS A 49 -8.46 9.69 7.48
N VAL A 50 -9.09 9.35 8.59
CA VAL A 50 -8.47 8.50 9.62
C VAL A 50 -8.98 7.09 9.44
N LEU A 51 -8.08 6.16 9.14
CA LEU A 51 -8.41 4.79 8.80
C LEU A 51 -7.52 3.82 9.57
N THR A 52 -7.95 2.57 9.66
CA THR A 52 -7.21 1.49 10.30
C THR A 52 -6.61 0.57 9.25
N VAL A 53 -5.29 0.36 9.27
CA VAL A 53 -4.62 -0.55 8.33
C VAL A 53 -5.09 -1.98 8.60
N ASN A 54 -5.56 -2.67 7.56
CA ASN A 54 -5.95 -4.07 7.64
C ASN A 54 -4.86 -4.99 7.07
N LYS A 55 -4.33 -4.65 5.89
CA LYS A 55 -3.31 -5.45 5.19
C LYS A 55 -2.50 -4.61 4.21
N VAL A 56 -1.23 -4.92 4.05
CA VAL A 56 -0.40 -4.45 2.92
C VAL A 56 -0.22 -5.59 1.93
N THR A 57 -0.34 -5.29 0.64
CA THR A 57 -0.25 -6.25 -0.46
C THR A 57 0.51 -5.65 -1.63
N TYR A 58 1.04 -6.50 -2.51
CA TYR A 58 1.64 -6.08 -3.78
C TYR A 58 0.86 -6.74 -4.91
N TYR A 59 0.35 -5.92 -5.81
CA TYR A 59 -0.50 -6.36 -6.91
C TYR A 59 -0.08 -5.65 -8.20
N GLU A 60 0.06 -6.39 -9.29
CA GLU A 60 0.38 -5.86 -10.64
C GLU A 60 1.58 -4.89 -10.71
N SER A 61 2.57 -5.08 -9.84
CA SER A 61 3.77 -4.23 -9.71
C SER A 61 3.61 -2.97 -8.86
N GLU A 62 2.51 -2.84 -8.13
CA GLU A 62 2.24 -1.71 -7.24
C GLU A 62 1.95 -2.19 -5.81
N LEU A 63 2.42 -1.41 -4.85
CA LEU A 63 2.10 -1.61 -3.44
C LEU A 63 0.70 -1.07 -3.17
N SER A 64 -0.13 -1.86 -2.50
CA SER A 64 -1.46 -1.45 -2.07
C SER A 64 -1.64 -1.68 -0.58
N ILE A 65 -2.06 -0.63 0.12
CA ILE A 65 -2.36 -0.63 1.55
C ILE A 65 -3.89 -0.64 1.69
N GLN A 66 -4.41 -1.73 2.22
CA GLN A 66 -5.83 -1.88 2.54
C GLN A 66 -6.09 -1.27 3.91
N CYS A 67 -6.99 -0.30 3.95
CA CYS A 67 -7.44 0.37 5.17
C CYS A 67 -8.95 0.18 5.35
N GLU A 68 -9.40 0.19 6.60
CA GLU A 68 -10.79 0.05 7.00
C GLU A 68 -11.19 1.30 7.80
N SER A 69 -12.32 1.92 7.43
CA SER A 69 -12.92 3.02 8.18
C SER A 69 -13.69 2.50 9.39
N ASP A 70 -13.99 3.39 10.34
CA ASP A 70 -14.79 3.05 11.52
C ASP A 70 -16.23 2.57 11.15
N ASP A 71 -16.72 2.96 9.97
CA ASP A 71 -18.02 2.54 9.44
C ASP A 71 -17.95 1.19 8.68
N GLY A 72 -16.79 0.53 8.64
CA GLY A 72 -16.56 -0.75 7.97
C GLY A 72 -16.31 -0.64 6.46
N LEU A 73 -16.03 0.57 5.93
CA LEU A 73 -15.71 0.75 4.52
C LEU A 73 -14.24 0.42 4.26
N ILE A 74 -13.98 -0.43 3.27
CA ILE A 74 -12.63 -0.85 2.90
C ILE A 74 -12.14 0.00 1.73
N SER A 75 -11.02 0.68 1.93
CA SER A 75 -10.32 1.49 0.93
C SER A 75 -8.95 0.90 0.64
N TYR A 76 -8.47 1.09 -0.59
CA TYR A 76 -7.14 0.63 -1.03
C TYR A 76 -6.34 1.85 -1.49
N TYR A 77 -5.15 2.02 -0.92
CA TYR A 77 -4.28 3.15 -1.21
C TYR A 77 -2.99 2.68 -1.86
N GLY A 78 -2.58 3.36 -2.92
CA GLY A 78 -1.31 3.14 -3.60
C GLY A 78 -0.18 3.96 -2.99
N THR A 79 0.93 4.03 -3.71
CA THR A 79 2.10 4.86 -3.35
C THR A 79 1.92 6.34 -3.69
N ASP A 80 0.85 6.68 -4.39
CA ASP A 80 0.49 8.03 -4.84
C ASP A 80 -0.18 8.87 -3.74
N VAL A 81 -0.48 8.26 -2.59
CA VAL A 81 -1.21 8.87 -1.48
C VAL A 81 -0.29 9.03 -0.26
N ASP A 82 -0.35 10.20 0.37
CA ASP A 82 0.40 10.47 1.59
C ASP A 82 -0.30 9.83 2.80
N ILE A 83 0.39 8.89 3.45
CA ILE A 83 -0.09 8.15 4.63
C ILE A 83 0.81 8.47 5.82
N GLU A 84 0.21 8.98 6.89
CA GLU A 84 0.88 9.33 8.14
C GLU A 84 0.40 8.41 9.28
N VAL A 85 1.32 7.78 10.00
CA VAL A 85 0.96 6.95 11.18
C VAL A 85 0.60 7.85 12.36
N ILE A 86 -0.58 7.63 12.94
CA ILE A 86 -1.02 8.32 14.15
C ILE A 86 -0.59 7.47 15.35
N LYS A 87 0.41 7.95 16.09
CA LYS A 87 0.90 7.33 17.34
C LYS A 87 0.09 7.78 18.56
#